data_AF-A0A946RGP8-F1
#
_entry.id   AF-A0A946RGP8-F1
#
_cell.length_a   1.000
_cell.length_b   1.000
_cell.length_c   1.000
_cell.angle_alpha   90.00
_cell.angle_beta   90.00
_cell.angle_gamma   90.00
#
_symmetry.space_group_name_H-M   'P 1'
#
loop_
_entity.id
_entity.type
_entity.pdbx_description
1 polymer ?
#
loop_
_entity_poly.entity_id
_entity_poly.type
_entity_poly.pdbx_seq_one_letter_code
_entity_poly.pdbx_strand_id
1 'polypeptide(L)'
;MKQLVNTMNWIKKDYASHPFRFTIEFIAWLITIGCSVVMAMTVPNPPLFELYMVWIFGCVLYTWAAWTRGSFGMLANYVALTLIDSVGLYRIIITG
;
A
#
# COMPACT_ATOMS: atom_id res chain seq x y z
N MET A 1 -9.00 25.08 10.48
CA MET A 1 -10.28 24.69 9.83
C MET A 1 -10.28 24.80 8.30
N LYS A 2 -9.84 25.92 7.69
CA LYS A 2 -9.83 26.07 6.21
C LYS A 2 -9.10 24.96 5.44
N GLN A 3 -7.96 24.50 5.95
CA GLN A 3 -7.17 23.42 5.34
C GLN A 3 -7.93 22.07 5.33
N LEU A 4 -8.60 21.71 6.43
CA LEU A 4 -9.39 20.48 6.51
C LEU A 4 -10.56 20.48 5.52
N VAL A 5 -11.23 21.62 5.39
CA VAL A 5 -12.32 21.78 4.40
C VAL A 5 -11.79 21.62 2.97
N ASN A 6 -10.60 22.17 2.68
CA ASN A 6 -9.96 22.00 1.38
C ASN A 6 -9.57 20.54 1.11
N THR A 7 -9.00 19.83 2.09
CA THR A 7 -8.68 18.40 1.97
C THR A 7 -9.93 17.56 1.74
N MET A 8 -11.02 17.81 2.50
CA MET A 8 -12.28 17.10 2.29
C MET A 8 -12.87 17.38 0.90
N ASN A 9 -12.78 18.61 0.41
CA ASN A 9 -13.23 18.96 -0.94
C ASN A 9 -12.36 18.30 -2.01
N TRP A 10 -11.05 18.16 -1.78
CA TRP A 10 -10.14 17.43 -2.66
C TRP A 10 -10.50 15.95 -2.72
N ILE A 11 -10.72 15.30 -1.58
CA ILE A 11 -11.16 13.89 -1.50
C ILE A 11 -12.48 13.70 -2.26
N LYS A 12 -13.47 14.58 -2.04
CA LYS A 12 -14.77 14.52 -2.74
C LYS A 12 -14.61 14.65 -4.25
N LYS A 13 -13.73 15.54 -4.71
CA LYS A 13 -13.45 15.72 -6.15
C LYS A 13 -12.73 14.51 -6.75
N ASP A 14 -11.79 13.91 -6.02
CA ASP A 14 -11.05 12.75 -6.49
C ASP A 14 -11.97 11.52 -6.61
N TYR A 15 -12.81 11.30 -5.59
CA TYR A 15 -13.83 10.25 -5.62
C TYR A 15 -14.86 10.45 -6.75
N ALA A 16 -15.31 11.69 -6.99
CA ALA A 16 -16.25 11.98 -8.07
C ALA A 16 -15.64 11.76 -9.47
N SER A 17 -14.35 12.03 -9.65
CA SER A 17 -13.67 11.91 -10.93
C SER A 17 -13.28 10.47 -11.25
N HIS A 18 -12.75 9.74 -10.24
CA HIS A 18 -12.22 8.38 -10.41
C HIS A 18 -12.56 7.49 -9.20
N PRO A 19 -13.83 7.14 -8.98
CA PRO A 19 -14.27 6.40 -7.78
C PRO A 19 -13.61 5.02 -7.64
N PHE A 20 -13.39 4.34 -8.77
CA PHE A 20 -12.74 3.02 -8.78
C PHE A 20 -11.27 3.10 -8.34
N ARG A 21 -10.52 4.07 -8.86
CA ARG A 21 -9.12 4.29 -8.46
C ARG A 21 -9.02 4.65 -6.99
N PHE A 22 -9.84 5.58 -6.53
CA PHE A 22 -9.87 6.00 -5.14
C PHE A 22 -10.19 4.84 -4.19
N THR A 23 -11.15 3.98 -4.57
CA THR A 23 -11.50 2.80 -3.77
C THR A 23 -10.33 1.82 -3.66
N ILE A 24 -9.61 1.56 -4.75
CA ILE A 24 -8.43 0.69 -4.73
C ILE A 24 -7.32 1.29 -3.89
N GLU A 25 -7.07 2.60 -4.00
CA GLU A 25 -6.07 3.30 -3.19
C GLU A 25 -6.42 3.22 -1.70
N PHE A 26 -7.70 3.36 -1.35
CA PHE A 26 -8.19 3.23 0.02
C PHE A 26 -8.07 1.80 0.55
N ILE A 27 -8.38 0.78 -0.27
CA ILE A 27 -8.19 -0.63 0.11
C ILE A 27 -6.70 -0.93 0.31
N ALA A 28 -5.83 -0.49 -0.61
CA ALA A 28 -4.39 -0.67 -0.50
C ALA A 28 -3.85 -0.02 0.79
N TRP A 29 -4.35 1.16 1.12
CA TRP A 29 -4.05 1.86 2.38
C TRP A 29 -4.51 1.11 3.62
N LEU A 30 -5.72 0.54 3.61
CA LEU A 30 -6.21 -0.26 4.72
C LEU A 30 -5.39 -1.54 4.92
N ILE A 31 -4.98 -2.19 3.83
CA ILE A 31 -4.13 -3.38 3.86
C ILE A 31 -2.77 -3.07 4.51
N THR A 32 -2.11 -1.97 4.12
CA THR A 32 -0.81 -1.61 4.68
C THR A 32 -0.89 -1.28 6.17
N ILE A 33 -1.94 -0.57 6.60
CA ILE A 33 -2.21 -0.33 8.03
C ILE A 33 -2.44 -1.66 8.76
N GLY A 34 -3.25 -2.55 8.20
CA GLY A 34 -3.52 -3.88 8.77
C GLY A 34 -2.23 -4.66 9.00
N CYS A 35 -1.33 -4.70 8.02
CA CYS A 35 -0.02 -5.34 8.15
C CYS A 35 0.82 -4.72 9.28
N SER A 36 0.88 -3.39 9.38
CA SER A 36 1.61 -2.71 10.45
C SER A 36 1.05 -3.04 11.84
N VAL A 37 -0.27 -3.15 11.96
CA VAL A 37 -0.94 -3.53 13.21
C VAL A 37 -0.63 -4.98 13.58
N VAL A 38 -0.76 -5.93 12.63
CA VAL A 38 -0.42 -7.34 12.86
C VAL A 38 1.05 -7.48 13.27
N MET A 39 1.95 -6.81 12.57
CA MET A 39 3.37 -6.80 12.92
C MET A 39 3.61 -6.28 14.35
N ALA A 40 3.00 -5.14 14.73
CA ALA A 40 3.15 -4.58 16.06
C ALA A 40 2.64 -5.51 17.18
N MET A 41 1.55 -6.26 16.93
CA MET A 41 0.98 -7.18 17.91
C MET A 41 1.73 -8.51 18.02
N THR A 42 2.45 -8.92 16.98
CA THR A 42 3.10 -10.24 16.90
C THR A 42 4.58 -10.22 17.24
N VAL A 43 5.17 -9.04 17.43
CA VAL A 43 6.51 -8.89 18.03
C VAL A 43 6.56 -9.63 19.37
N PRO A 44 7.62 -10.43 19.63
CA PRO A 44 8.90 -10.49 18.90
C PRO A 44 8.96 -11.46 17.71
N ASN A 45 7.92 -12.27 17.47
CA ASN A 45 7.90 -13.30 16.42
C ASN A 45 6.83 -13.01 15.36
N PRO A 46 7.02 -11.99 14.50
CA PRO A 46 6.05 -11.65 13.48
C PRO A 46 5.93 -12.75 12.41
N PRO A 47 4.70 -13.03 11.90
CA PRO A 47 4.47 -13.96 10.80
C PRO A 47 4.90 -13.32 9.47
N LEU A 48 6.22 -13.30 9.23
CA LEU A 48 6.83 -12.55 8.12
C LEU A 48 6.36 -13.05 6.76
N PHE A 49 6.16 -14.36 6.59
CA PHE A 49 5.76 -14.95 5.31
C PHE A 49 4.40 -14.42 4.85
N GLU A 50 3.41 -14.45 5.73
CA GLU A 50 2.07 -13.93 5.50
C GLU A 50 2.09 -12.42 5.30
N LEU A 51 2.86 -11.70 6.12
CA LEU A 51 2.99 -10.24 6.02
C LEU A 51 3.58 -9.82 4.67
N TYR A 52 4.62 -10.49 4.17
CA TYR A 52 5.22 -10.19 2.86
C TYR A 52 4.24 -10.43 1.71
N MET A 53 3.45 -11.51 1.74
CA MET A 53 2.42 -11.73 0.69
C MET A 53 1.42 -10.59 0.63
N VAL A 54 0.92 -10.18 1.79
CA VAL A 54 -0.09 -9.12 1.89
C VAL A 54 0.52 -7.76 1.54
N TRP A 55 1.78 -7.49 1.91
CA TRP A 55 2.49 -6.27 1.53
C TRP A 55 2.71 -6.15 0.03
N ILE A 56 3.17 -7.22 -0.62
CA ILE A 56 3.35 -7.25 -2.07
C ILE A 56 2.02 -6.97 -2.76
N PHE A 57 0.93 -7.60 -2.29
CA PHE A 57 -0.40 -7.35 -2.84
C PHE A 57 -0.83 -5.88 -2.69
N GLY A 58 -0.64 -5.29 -1.50
CA GLY A 58 -0.90 -3.87 -1.27
C GLY A 58 -0.05 -2.94 -2.15
N CYS A 59 1.24 -3.24 -2.32
CA CYS A 59 2.15 -2.45 -3.17
C CYS A 59 1.78 -2.53 -4.66
N VAL A 60 1.29 -3.68 -5.14
CA VAL A 60 0.80 -3.82 -6.52
C VAL A 60 -0.43 -2.94 -6.76
N LEU A 61 -1.39 -2.94 -5.83
CA LEU A 61 -2.57 -2.08 -5.92
C LEU A 61 -2.19 -0.59 -5.94
N TYR A 62 -1.26 -0.19 -5.07
CA TYR A 62 -0.74 1.17 -5.05
C TYR A 62 0.05 1.55 -6.30
N THR A 63 0.81 0.61 -6.87
CA THR A 63 1.54 0.83 -8.13
C THR A 63 0.56 1.13 -9.27
N TRP A 64 -0.52 0.36 -9.37
CA TRP A 64 -1.58 0.61 -10.36
C TRP A 64 -2.30 1.95 -10.12
N ALA A 65 -2.63 2.28 -8.88
CA ALA A 65 -3.23 3.58 -8.54
C ALA A 65 -2.29 4.76 -8.86
N ALA A 66 -0.99 4.60 -8.61
CA ALA A 66 0.03 5.61 -8.92
C ALA A 66 0.22 5.80 -10.44
N TRP A 67 0.21 4.70 -11.20
CA TRP A 67 0.25 4.73 -12.66
C TRP A 67 -0.94 5.48 -13.24
N THR A 68 -2.16 5.15 -12.81
CA THR A 68 -3.39 5.79 -13.29
C THR A 68 -3.51 7.27 -12.89
N ARG A 69 -2.81 7.70 -11.82
CA ARG A 69 -2.72 9.12 -11.42
C ARG A 69 -1.58 9.89 -12.12
N GLY A 70 -0.71 9.21 -12.87
CA GLY A 70 0.47 9.82 -13.48
C GLY A 70 1.52 10.29 -12.47
N SER A 71 1.58 9.66 -11.27
CA SER A 71 2.53 10.04 -10.23
C SER A 71 3.79 9.19 -10.29
N PHE A 72 4.82 9.70 -10.97
CA PHE A 72 6.10 8.99 -11.13
C PHE A 72 6.75 8.63 -9.80
N GLY A 73 6.81 9.58 -8.85
CA GLY A 73 7.44 9.35 -7.55
C GLY A 73 6.77 8.22 -6.75
N MET A 74 5.44 8.19 -6.72
CA MET A 74 4.72 7.10 -6.06
C MET A 74 4.92 5.76 -6.78
N LEU A 75 4.85 5.78 -8.11
CA LEU A 75 5.04 4.58 -8.93
C LEU A 75 6.42 3.98 -8.69
N ALA A 76 7.48 4.78 -8.77
CA ALA A 76 8.85 4.33 -8.53
C ALA A 76 9.02 3.75 -7.11
N ASN A 77 8.42 4.41 -6.11
CA ASN A 77 8.45 3.95 -4.72
C ASN A 77 7.79 2.57 -4.56
N TYR A 78 6.56 2.39 -5.05
CA TYR A 78 5.85 1.11 -4.87
C TYR A 78 6.43 -0.02 -5.72
N VAL A 79 7.03 0.27 -6.87
CA VAL A 79 7.82 -0.71 -7.63
C VAL A 79 9.05 -1.14 -6.82
N ALA A 80 9.79 -0.19 -6.25
CA ALA A 80 10.96 -0.51 -5.43
C ALA A 80 10.59 -1.35 -4.20
N LEU A 81 9.52 -0.97 -3.48
CA LEU A 81 9.02 -1.74 -2.33
C LEU A 81 8.61 -3.16 -2.73
N THR A 82 7.86 -3.30 -3.83
CA THR A 82 7.47 -4.63 -4.34
C THR A 82 8.68 -5.52 -4.63
N LEU A 83 9.75 -4.96 -5.18
CA LEU A 83 11.00 -5.68 -5.44
C LEU A 83 11.72 -6.08 -4.14
N ILE A 84 11.84 -5.17 -3.18
CA ILE A 84 12.45 -5.43 -1.87
C ILE A 84 11.69 -6.55 -1.15
N ASP A 85 10.36 -6.46 -1.10
CA ASP A 85 9.50 -7.44 -0.44
C ASP A 85 9.54 -8.79 -1.15
N SER A 86 9.62 -8.81 -2.48
CA SER A 86 9.78 -10.06 -3.24
C SER A 86 11.12 -10.75 -2.93
N VAL A 87 12.21 -9.99 -2.81
CA VAL A 87 13.51 -10.53 -2.38
C VAL A 87 13.45 -11.01 -0.93
N GLY A 88 12.76 -10.28 -0.04
CA GLY A 88 12.52 -10.68 1.35
C GLY A 88 11.76 -12.00 1.45
N LEU A 89 10.66 -12.12 0.72
CA LEU A 89 9.85 -13.34 0.64
C LEU A 89 10.66 -14.52 0.08
N TYR A 90 11.40 -14.30 -1.00
CA TYR A 90 12.28 -15.32 -1.58
C TYR A 90 13.31 -15.82 -0.57
N ARG A 91 13.93 -14.91 0.20
CA ARG A 91 14.88 -15.26 1.28
C ARG A 91 14.25 -16.12 2.37
N ILE A 92 13.01 -15.85 2.75
CA ILE A 92 12.28 -16.67 3.72
C ILE A 92 12.02 -18.06 3.16
N ILE A 93 11.62 -18.17 1.90
CA ILE A 93 11.33 -19.48 1.27
C ILE A 93 12.59 -20.36 1.17
N ILE A 94 13.76 -19.78 0.88
CA ILE A 94 15.01 -20.56 0.73
C ILE A 94 15.73 -20.85 2.06
N THR A 95 15.50 -20.03 3.09
CA THR A 95 16.23 -20.12 4.38
C THR A 95 15.39 -20.72 5.50
N GLY A 96 14.07 -20.67 5.36
CA GLY A 96 13.11 -21.24 6.31
C GLY A 96 12.76 -22.69 6.03
#